data_AF-A0AAJ1RW98-F1
#
_entry.id   AF-A0AAJ1RW98-F1
#
_cell.length_a   1.000
_cell.length_b   1.000
_cell.length_c   1.000
_cell.angle_alpha   90.00
_cell.angle_beta   90.00
_cell.angle_gamma   90.00
#
_symmetry.space_group_name_H-M   'P 1'
#
loop_
_entity.id
_entity.type
_entity.pdbx_description
1 polymer ?
#
loop_
_entity_poly.entity_id
_entity_poly.type
_entity_poly.pdbx_seq_one_letter_code
_entity_poly.pdbx_strand_id
1 'polypeptide(L)'
;AKFVGELVDLSMDKNQMTVSVTVEAGEGVNVRFESGELSELSCASPTHSTYSLQFLDPLTRKLAGGLTNEVTLEFQDKYPLRLTWMSNEGGAKWTYFLAPRVMNDP
;
A
#
# COMPACT_ATOMS: atom_id res chain seq x y z
N ALA A 1 15.76 -3.75 7.34
CA ALA A 1 15.72 -4.74 6.24
C ALA A 1 15.80 -4.01 4.91
N LYS A 2 16.59 -4.48 3.94
CA LYS A 2 16.70 -3.89 2.61
C LYS A 2 15.79 -4.68 1.68
N PHE A 3 14.68 -4.08 1.22
CA PHE A 3 13.77 -4.73 0.27
C PHE A 3 14.45 -4.78 -1.10
N VAL A 4 14.59 -5.98 -1.66
CA VAL A 4 15.20 -6.19 -2.99
C VAL A 4 14.12 -6.34 -4.08
N GLY A 5 12.82 -6.24 -3.72
CA GLY A 5 11.71 -6.31 -4.67
C GLY A 5 11.44 -4.94 -5.31
N GLU A 6 11.22 -4.91 -6.62
CA GLU A 6 10.86 -3.68 -7.34
C GLU A 6 9.38 -3.31 -7.22
N LEU A 7 8.55 -4.32 -6.94
CA LEU A 7 7.09 -4.26 -6.95
C LEU A 7 6.49 -4.69 -5.62
N VAL A 8 5.36 -4.10 -5.29
CA VAL A 8 4.48 -4.52 -4.20
C VAL A 8 3.10 -4.82 -4.76
N ASP A 9 2.58 -5.97 -4.40
CA ASP A 9 1.22 -6.41 -4.71
C ASP A 9 0.33 -6.13 -3.51
N LEU A 10 -0.73 -5.37 -3.74
CA LEU A 10 -1.77 -5.08 -2.76
C LEU A 10 -3.02 -5.85 -3.17
N SER A 11 -3.57 -6.63 -2.25
CA SER A 11 -4.89 -7.24 -2.40
C SER A 11 -5.75 -6.98 -1.19
N MET A 12 -7.06 -6.88 -1.40
CA MET A 12 -8.01 -6.62 -0.33
C MET A 12 -9.36 -7.24 -0.65
N ASP A 13 -9.98 -7.83 0.36
CA ASP A 13 -11.37 -8.24 0.36
C ASP A 13 -12.09 -7.69 1.60
N LYS A 14 -13.29 -8.19 1.90
CA LYS A 14 -14.12 -7.70 3.02
C LYS A 14 -13.54 -8.02 4.41
N ASN A 15 -12.60 -8.96 4.49
CA ASN A 15 -12.11 -9.52 5.74
C ASN A 15 -10.64 -9.19 5.98
N GLN A 16 -9.86 -9.01 4.92
CA GLN A 16 -8.41 -8.86 5.00
C GLN A 16 -7.83 -7.94 3.93
N MET A 17 -6.68 -7.38 4.24
CA MET A 17 -5.76 -6.76 3.29
C MET A 17 -4.43 -7.51 3.30
N THR A 18 -3.84 -7.76 2.13
CA THR A 18 -2.54 -8.41 1.98
C THR A 18 -1.59 -7.49 1.24
N VAL A 19 -0.36 -7.37 1.76
CA VAL A 19 0.77 -6.69 1.16
C VAL A 19 1.84 -7.74 0.86
N SER A 20 2.13 -7.97 -0.42
CA SER A 20 3.11 -8.96 -0.86
C SER A 20 4.23 -8.30 -1.65
N VAL A 21 5.47 -8.71 -1.38
CA VAL A 21 6.65 -8.30 -2.12
C VAL A 21 7.39 -9.58 -2.50
N THR A 22 7.51 -9.83 -3.79
CA THR A 22 8.27 -10.97 -4.30
C THR A 22 9.65 -10.50 -4.75
N VAL A 23 10.70 -11.24 -4.38
CA VAL A 23 12.06 -11.03 -4.86
C VAL A 23 12.49 -12.22 -5.71
N GLU A 24 13.28 -11.95 -6.75
CA GLU A 24 13.77 -12.97 -7.70
C GLU A 24 14.51 -14.14 -7.03
N ALA A 25 15.10 -13.92 -5.86
CA ALA A 25 15.79 -14.94 -5.07
C ALA A 25 14.85 -15.89 -4.29
N GLY A 26 13.53 -15.75 -4.42
CA GLY A 26 12.53 -16.63 -3.81
C GLY A 26 12.08 -16.27 -2.39
N GLU A 27 12.72 -15.31 -1.72
CA GLU A 27 12.36 -14.87 -0.36
C GLU A 27 11.30 -13.77 -0.36
N GLY A 28 10.03 -14.11 -0.62
CA GLY A 28 8.93 -13.14 -0.58
C GLY A 28 8.59 -12.67 0.84
N VAL A 29 8.21 -11.40 1.00
CA VAL A 29 7.56 -10.88 2.21
C VAL A 29 6.06 -10.82 1.94
N ASN A 30 5.27 -11.51 2.75
CA ASN A 30 3.82 -11.44 2.71
C ASN A 30 3.31 -11.03 4.10
N VAL A 31 2.66 -9.88 4.16
CA VAL A 31 2.02 -9.37 5.37
C VAL A 31 0.52 -9.32 5.13
N ARG A 32 -0.24 -9.89 6.07
CA ARG A 32 -1.69 -9.90 6.04
C ARG A 32 -2.20 -9.16 7.28
N PHE A 33 -3.15 -8.28 7.04
CA PHE A 33 -3.89 -7.55 8.07
C PHE A 33 -5.34 -8.02 8.04
N GLU A 34 -5.83 -8.46 9.18
CA GLU A 34 -7.25 -8.80 9.35
C GLU A 34 -8.05 -7.55 9.72
N SER A 35 -9.37 -7.58 9.47
CA SER A 35 -10.26 -6.45 9.77
C SER A 35 -10.16 -5.89 11.20
N GLY A 36 -9.81 -6.73 12.19
CA GLY A 36 -9.63 -6.29 13.58
C GLY A 36 -8.30 -5.59 13.88
N GLU A 37 -7.34 -5.65 12.96
CA GLU A 37 -6.03 -5.00 13.07
C GLU A 37 -5.99 -3.62 12.40
N LEU A 38 -7.01 -3.32 11.59
CA LEU A 38 -7.17 -2.06 10.86
C LEU A 38 -8.18 -1.17 11.59
N SER A 39 -7.96 0.14 11.58
CA SER A 39 -8.96 1.10 12.09
C SER A 39 -10.26 1.03 11.29
N GLU A 40 -10.15 0.87 9.98
CA GLU A 40 -11.26 0.65 9.06
C GLU A 40 -10.82 -0.25 7.91
N LEU A 41 -11.70 -1.16 7.50
CA LEU A 41 -11.56 -1.96 6.28
C LEU A 41 -12.87 -1.92 5.50
N SER A 42 -12.85 -1.35 4.30
CA SER A 42 -14.02 -1.25 3.43
C SER A 42 -13.68 -1.71 2.02
N CYS A 43 -14.31 -2.79 1.59
CA CYS A 43 -14.07 -3.40 0.28
C CYS A 43 -15.40 -3.82 -0.37
N ALA A 44 -15.81 -3.10 -1.41
CA ALA A 44 -17.04 -3.40 -2.14
C ALA A 44 -16.93 -4.73 -2.92
N SER A 45 -15.76 -4.95 -3.53
CA SER A 45 -15.43 -6.13 -4.34
C SER A 45 -13.94 -6.47 -4.19
N PRO A 46 -13.56 -7.76 -4.15
CA PRO A 46 -12.15 -8.15 -4.12
C PRO A 46 -11.34 -7.42 -5.18
N THR A 47 -10.20 -6.87 -4.76
CA THR A 47 -9.35 -6.03 -5.60
C THR A 47 -7.89 -6.41 -5.43
N HIS A 48 -7.13 -6.26 -6.52
CA HIS A 48 -5.70 -6.51 -6.58
C HIS A 48 -5.05 -5.43 -7.46
N SER A 49 -3.89 -4.91 -7.05
CA SER A 49 -3.11 -3.98 -7.88
C SER A 49 -1.65 -3.98 -7.47
N THR A 50 -0.77 -3.76 -8.45
CA THR A 50 0.68 -3.81 -8.28
C THR A 50 1.29 -2.43 -8.44
N TYR A 51 2.23 -2.06 -7.56
CA TYR A 51 2.87 -0.73 -7.57
C TYR A 51 4.38 -0.83 -7.44
N SER A 52 5.10 0.18 -7.92
CA SER A 52 6.56 0.22 -7.79
C SER A 52 6.98 0.64 -6.38
N LEU A 53 7.73 -0.22 -5.68
CA LEU A 53 8.25 0.07 -4.34
C LEU A 53 9.19 1.27 -4.31
N GLN A 54 9.96 1.51 -5.37
CA GLN A 54 10.89 2.64 -5.45
C GLN A 54 10.22 4.00 -5.20
N PHE A 55 8.94 4.14 -5.54
CA PHE A 55 8.18 5.38 -5.35
C PHE A 55 7.51 5.46 -3.97
N LEU A 56 7.32 4.33 -3.30
CA LEU A 56 6.78 4.26 -1.94
C LEU A 56 7.87 4.39 -0.87
N ASP A 57 9.08 3.92 -1.15
CA ASP A 57 10.20 3.84 -0.20
C ASP A 57 10.57 5.19 0.48
N PRO A 58 10.59 6.35 -0.22
CA PRO A 58 10.79 7.64 0.43
C PRO A 58 9.64 8.02 1.38
N LEU A 59 8.41 7.66 1.03
CA LEU A 59 7.21 7.97 1.82
C LEU A 59 7.11 7.09 3.05
N THR A 60 7.34 5.77 2.91
CA THR A 60 7.31 4.82 4.03
C THR A 60 8.34 5.15 5.08
N ARG A 61 9.53 5.63 4.70
CA ARG A 61 10.52 6.16 5.66
C ARG A 61 10.00 7.33 6.47
N LYS A 62 9.28 8.27 5.83
CA LYS A 62 8.69 9.42 6.55
C LYS A 62 7.56 8.98 7.47
N LEU A 63 6.69 8.07 7.01
CA LEU A 63 5.62 7.49 7.82
C LEU A 63 6.19 6.76 9.04
N ALA A 64 7.20 5.91 8.86
CA ALA A 64 7.87 5.20 9.95
C ALA A 64 8.60 6.14 10.94
N GLY A 65 8.99 7.33 10.48
CA GLY A 65 9.57 8.38 11.32
C GLY A 65 8.57 9.18 12.15
N GLY A 66 7.28 8.81 12.15
CA GLY A 66 6.24 9.47 12.93
C GLY A 66 5.61 10.69 12.25
N LEU A 67 5.62 10.74 10.90
CA LEU A 67 4.96 11.82 10.15
C LEU A 67 3.46 11.94 10.49
N THR A 68 2.83 10.80 10.80
CA THR A 68 1.41 10.69 11.16
C THR A 68 1.17 9.38 11.90
N ASN A 69 0.08 9.32 12.66
CA ASN A 69 -0.36 8.09 13.34
C ASN A 69 -1.34 7.27 12.49
N GLU A 70 -1.92 7.87 11.46
CA GLU A 70 -2.94 7.24 10.62
C GLU A 70 -2.70 7.59 9.15
N VAL A 71 -2.80 6.59 8.29
CA VAL A 71 -2.78 6.74 6.83
C VAL A 71 -3.96 5.97 6.25
N THR A 72 -4.76 6.65 5.43
CA THR A 72 -5.80 6.00 4.66
C THR A 72 -5.22 5.58 3.32
N LEU A 73 -5.36 4.30 3.01
CA LEU A 73 -4.89 3.68 1.78
C LEU A 73 -6.09 3.21 0.96
N GLU A 74 -6.17 3.65 -0.30
CA GLU A 74 -7.26 3.32 -1.21
C GLU A 74 -6.69 2.91 -2.57
N PHE A 75 -7.17 1.79 -3.09
CA PHE A 75 -6.75 1.27 -4.39
C PHE A 75 -7.84 0.44 -5.05
N GLN A 76 -7.76 0.35 -6.37
CA GLN A 76 -8.61 -0.50 -7.19
C GLN A 76 -7.78 -1.02 -8.36
N ASP A 77 -8.13 -2.19 -8.90
CA ASP A 77 -7.53 -2.72 -10.13
C ASP A 77 -7.52 -1.65 -11.23
N LYS A 78 -6.35 -1.43 -11.86
CA LYS A 78 -6.09 -0.42 -12.91
C LYS A 78 -6.23 1.05 -12.50
N TYR A 79 -6.52 1.36 -11.24
CA TYR A 79 -6.55 2.74 -10.74
C TYR A 79 -5.30 3.08 -9.91
N PRO A 80 -4.95 4.38 -9.79
CA PRO A 80 -3.88 4.81 -8.90
C PRO A 80 -4.12 4.41 -7.45
N LEU A 81 -3.05 4.04 -6.76
CA LEU A 81 -3.00 4.00 -5.31
C LEU A 81 -3.13 5.44 -4.79
N ARG A 82 -4.08 5.67 -3.89
CA ARG A 82 -4.24 6.92 -3.16
C ARG A 82 -3.86 6.71 -1.71
N LEU A 83 -2.93 7.52 -1.22
CA LEU A 83 -2.58 7.60 0.19
C LEU A 83 -2.96 8.99 0.70
N THR A 84 -3.69 9.04 1.81
CA THR A 84 -4.02 10.29 2.48
C THR A 84 -3.67 10.23 3.95
N TRP A 85 -3.12 11.32 4.46
CA TRP A 85 -2.80 11.47 5.88
C TRP A 85 -2.88 12.93 6.30
N MET A 86 -3.00 13.14 7.61
CA MET A 86 -2.94 14.45 8.23
C MET A 86 -1.59 14.62 8.93
N SER A 87 -1.04 15.84 8.91
CA SER A 87 0.13 16.22 9.71
C SER A 87 -0.17 17.45 10.55
N ASN A 88 0.74 17.80 11.47
CA ASN A 88 0.63 18.99 12.34
C ASN A 88 -0.72 19.02 13.09
N GLU A 89 -1.09 17.91 13.72
CA GLU A 89 -2.33 17.79 14.52
C GLU A 89 -3.61 18.14 13.72
N GLY A 90 -3.61 17.86 12.41
CA GLY A 90 -4.74 18.15 11.53
C GLY A 90 -4.61 19.47 10.75
N GLY A 91 -3.53 20.23 10.95
CA GLY A 91 -3.30 21.50 10.25
C GLY A 91 -3.00 21.37 8.76
N ALA A 92 -2.64 20.18 8.27
CA ALA A 92 -2.42 19.93 6.85
C ALA A 92 -2.91 18.54 6.43
N LYS A 93 -3.55 18.47 5.26
CA LYS A 93 -3.96 17.24 4.59
C LYS A 93 -3.08 16.98 3.38
N TRP A 94 -2.53 15.79 3.29
CA TRP A 94 -1.70 15.36 2.18
C TRP A 94 -2.40 14.29 1.35
N THR A 95 -2.13 14.27 0.06
CA THR A 95 -2.60 13.22 -0.85
C THR A 95 -1.47 12.86 -1.80
N TYR A 96 -1.17 11.58 -1.86
CA TYR A 96 -0.17 11.01 -2.75
C TYR A 96 -0.84 10.00 -3.68
N PHE A 97 -0.52 10.11 -4.97
CA PHE A 97 -1.00 9.19 -6.00
C PHE A 97 0.17 8.43 -6.61
N LEU A 98 -0.02 7.13 -6.81
CA LEU A 98 0.94 6.29 -7.50
C LEU A 98 0.23 5.44 -8.56
N ALA A 99 0.68 5.56 -9.80
CA ALA A 99 0.13 4.80 -10.91
C ALA A 99 0.38 3.30 -10.70
N PRO A 100 -0.60 2.44 -11.04
CA PRO A 100 -0.41 1.00 -11.00
C PRO A 100 0.55 0.58 -12.10
N ARG A 101 1.26 -0.52 -11.87
CA ARG A 101 1.97 -1.24 -12.92
C ARG A 101 0.97 -2.13 -13.62
N VAL A 102 0.71 -1.83 -14.89
CA VAL A 102 -0.11 -2.68 -15.74
C VAL A 102 0.77 -3.85 -16.17
N MET A 103 0.46 -5.06 -15.72
CA MET A 103 0.93 -6.25 -16.42
C MET A 103 0.15 -6.30 -17.73
N ASN A 104 0.84 -6.08 -18.86
CA ASN A 104 0.25 -6.47 -20.14
C ASN A 104 0.19 -8.00 -20.11
N ASP A 105 -1.00 -8.55 -20.04
CA ASP A 105 -1.19 -9.96 -20.36
C ASP A 105 -0.76 -10.16 -21.84
N PRO A 106 0.05 -11.18 -22.16
CA PRO A 106 0.51 -11.48 -23.52
C PRO A 106 -0.61 -11.68 -24.55
#